data_AF-W9ZWF1-F1
#
_entry.id   AF-W9ZWF1-F1
#
_cell.length_a   1.000
_cell.length_b   1.000
_cell.length_c   1.000
_cell.angle_alpha   90.00
_cell.angle_beta   90.00
_cell.angle_gamma   90.00
#
_symmetry.space_group_name_H-M   'P 1'
#
loop_
_entity.id
_entity.type
_entity.pdbx_description
1 polymer ?
#
loop_
_entity_poly.entity_id
_entity_poly.type
_entity_poly.pdbx_seq_one_letter_code
_entity_poly.pdbx_strand_id
1 'polypeptide(L)'
;MRLQSFLPQLLPWFLLAEAAPAQNTLQQTCAGLKNLSTCKFEFSVPYGVNVTMKTVPDKKYDECKSKEKYKKPCPTPTKPKLMCDAWRCVPGGWIDTTKQVITGLEVLTKKVNLCDTVRKILGEPQGDNFIQASDAICQCFPRIGKLSATSGFKSFERGVLSPADSKDVDQVVEVQKCMNESGFQTADDRDKVKKTLQSKAKQKVLIIEGPEINEDSYSKLMAISKSCKPGSSCTGMQIQETIQNLFTPYMAEIARQFRKGLFVPWVPFLQNLLLISNDFNLASQKLGSPFLGFKSRFAYATQTSCVELGSCDGPAVSSFFKQVGDIVNNTQLIYYMSVPETSKNLLTTYIKEAQNANKTAEELPEESESADLFRGGEIQTVQDLFKFVPTVDRTFLLQRKIGWIVDFYAGYSAENRDFVTSTFKSLVNVSDSSSDAIEKELNIKERPENDDLLQQIIMMKTVMKRDIYEHLSAMKQAFERYDDQIAKSSFGPGKSGVVMEPSAIGYQRWTKIPKMAMPCSKQVTKTFNKSGFTKTFSFTGYFKCMVDGATAYYPKLQIPYIRLTL
;
A
#
# COMPACT_ATOMS: atom_id res chain seq x y z
N MET A 1 -5.51 27.11 -74.49
CA MET A 1 -5.68 25.79 -75.13
C MET A 1 -4.63 24.86 -74.54
N ARG A 2 -5.01 23.60 -74.33
CA ARG A 2 -4.30 22.56 -73.60
C ARG A 2 -3.03 22.06 -74.31
N LEU A 3 -2.13 21.51 -73.47
CA LEU A 3 -1.34 20.28 -73.61
C LEU A 3 0.09 20.31 -74.22
N GLN A 4 0.97 19.79 -73.36
CA GLN A 4 2.06 18.83 -73.61
C GLN A 4 3.37 19.36 -74.23
N SER A 5 4.41 19.41 -73.38
CA SER A 5 5.49 18.39 -73.40
C SER A 5 6.62 18.78 -72.43
N PHE A 6 7.45 17.77 -72.08
CA PHE A 6 8.72 17.83 -71.33
C PHE A 6 8.65 17.85 -69.79
N LEU A 7 8.82 16.68 -69.17
CA LEU A 7 10.07 16.34 -68.46
C LEU A 7 9.99 14.91 -67.88
N PRO A 8 10.75 13.95 -68.42
CA PRO A 8 11.19 12.76 -67.69
C PRO A 8 12.69 12.87 -67.45
N GLN A 9 13.12 13.20 -66.23
CA GLN A 9 14.49 12.92 -65.75
C GLN A 9 14.61 13.43 -64.31
N LEU A 10 14.68 12.48 -63.38
CA LEU A 10 15.19 12.55 -61.99
C LEU A 10 14.30 11.68 -61.08
N LEU A 11 14.28 10.38 -61.37
CA LEU A 11 13.92 9.34 -60.42
C LEU A 11 14.74 8.11 -60.79
N PRO A 12 15.97 8.05 -60.27
CA PRO A 12 16.29 6.93 -59.41
C PRO A 12 17.11 7.46 -58.23
N TRP A 13 16.56 7.43 -57.02
CA TRP A 13 17.27 7.32 -55.73
C TRP A 13 16.30 7.08 -54.54
N PHE A 14 15.04 6.74 -54.82
CA PHE A 14 14.04 6.37 -53.79
C PHE A 14 13.73 4.86 -53.75
N LEU A 15 14.65 4.00 -54.23
CA LEU A 15 14.51 2.55 -54.16
C LEU A 15 15.65 1.91 -53.37
N LEU A 16 15.93 2.42 -52.18
CA LEU A 16 16.58 1.70 -51.09
C LEU A 16 15.90 2.11 -49.78
N ALA A 17 14.58 1.96 -49.72
CA ALA A 17 13.93 1.73 -48.43
C ALA A 17 14.28 0.30 -48.06
N GLU A 18 15.22 0.14 -47.13
CA GLU A 18 15.34 -1.09 -46.35
C GLU A 18 13.92 -1.48 -45.93
N ALA A 19 13.48 -2.65 -46.37
CA ALA A 19 12.30 -3.29 -45.84
C ALA A 19 12.59 -3.59 -44.36
N ALA A 20 12.34 -2.61 -43.49
CA ALA A 20 12.21 -2.86 -42.07
C ALA A 20 11.17 -3.99 -41.94
N PRO A 21 11.54 -5.16 -41.40
CA PRO A 21 10.57 -6.23 -41.24
C PRO A 21 9.44 -5.69 -40.36
N ALA A 22 8.23 -5.67 -40.88
CA ALA A 22 7.05 -5.31 -40.11
C ALA A 22 7.05 -6.15 -38.83
N GLN A 23 7.30 -5.50 -37.69
CA GLN A 23 7.29 -6.16 -36.39
C GLN A 23 5.84 -6.60 -36.12
N ASN A 24 5.60 -7.92 -36.16
CA ASN A 24 4.28 -8.46 -35.84
C ASN A 24 4.01 -8.26 -34.36
N THR A 25 2.88 -7.65 -34.01
CA THR A 25 2.49 -7.49 -32.61
C THR A 25 1.99 -8.81 -32.02
N LEU A 26 2.05 -8.95 -30.70
CA LEU A 26 1.51 -10.10 -29.98
C LEU A 26 0.02 -10.32 -30.33
N GLN A 27 -0.75 -9.24 -30.43
CA GLN A 27 -2.17 -9.27 -30.77
C GLN A 27 -2.44 -9.79 -32.19
N GLN A 28 -1.64 -9.36 -33.18
CA GLN A 28 -1.76 -9.85 -34.56
C GLN A 28 -1.41 -11.34 -34.66
N THR A 29 -0.41 -11.77 -33.91
CA THR A 29 0.04 -13.18 -33.88
C THR A 29 -1.03 -14.08 -33.26
N CYS A 30 -1.63 -13.65 -32.15
CA CYS A 30 -2.63 -14.42 -31.42
C CYS A 30 -3.98 -14.57 -32.14
N ALA A 31 -4.35 -13.65 -33.04
CA ALA A 31 -5.59 -13.73 -33.79
C ALA A 31 -5.70 -14.99 -34.67
N GLY A 32 -4.55 -15.50 -35.17
CA GLY A 32 -4.46 -16.67 -36.04
C GLY A 32 -4.30 -18.01 -35.30
N LEU A 33 -4.22 -18.03 -33.97
CA LEU A 33 -3.80 -19.21 -33.19
C LEU A 33 -4.90 -19.72 -32.24
N LYS A 34 -6.17 -19.54 -32.60
CA LYS A 34 -7.30 -19.95 -31.75
C LYS A 34 -7.28 -21.47 -31.48
N ASN A 35 -7.52 -21.83 -30.21
CA ASN A 35 -7.60 -23.22 -29.73
C ASN A 35 -6.32 -24.05 -29.91
N LEU A 36 -5.15 -23.41 -30.02
CA LEU A 36 -3.87 -24.09 -30.21
C LEU A 36 -3.56 -25.08 -29.08
N SER A 37 -3.80 -24.71 -27.82
CA SER A 37 -3.56 -25.55 -26.63
C SER A 37 -4.26 -26.91 -26.67
N THR A 38 -5.44 -26.98 -27.31
CA THR A 38 -6.21 -28.23 -27.42
C THR A 38 -5.68 -29.18 -28.50
N CYS A 39 -4.84 -28.69 -29.42
CA CYS A 39 -4.40 -29.40 -30.63
C CYS A 39 -5.52 -30.06 -31.45
N LYS A 40 -6.77 -29.59 -31.33
CA LYS A 40 -7.93 -30.13 -32.08
C LYS A 40 -8.24 -29.36 -33.37
N PHE A 41 -7.61 -28.20 -33.57
CA PHE A 41 -7.90 -27.36 -34.74
C PHE A 41 -7.19 -27.87 -35.99
N GLU A 42 -7.99 -28.14 -37.03
CA GLU A 42 -7.52 -28.53 -38.36
C GLU A 42 -7.95 -27.50 -39.40
N PHE A 43 -7.09 -27.24 -40.39
CA PHE A 43 -7.39 -26.36 -41.51
C PHE A 43 -7.00 -27.01 -42.84
N SER A 44 -7.68 -26.58 -43.91
CA SER A 44 -7.50 -27.14 -45.24
C SER A 44 -6.39 -26.42 -45.99
N VAL A 45 -5.38 -27.16 -46.43
CA VAL A 45 -4.27 -26.65 -47.25
C VAL A 45 -4.35 -27.29 -48.63
N PRO A 46 -4.28 -26.51 -49.72
CA PRO A 46 -4.33 -27.08 -51.06
C PRO A 46 -3.01 -27.77 -51.39
N TYR A 47 -3.08 -28.99 -51.92
CA TYR A 47 -1.90 -29.78 -52.32
C TYR A 47 -1.87 -30.11 -53.81
N GLY A 48 -2.98 -29.96 -54.53
CA GLY A 48 -3.03 -30.22 -55.96
C GLY A 48 -4.36 -29.83 -56.59
N VAL A 49 -4.54 -30.21 -57.85
CA VAL A 49 -5.79 -30.02 -58.61
C VAL A 49 -6.16 -31.27 -59.38
N ASN A 50 -7.45 -31.59 -59.32
CA ASN A 50 -8.07 -32.54 -60.22
C ASN A 50 -8.80 -31.82 -61.35
N VAL A 51 -8.93 -32.50 -62.48
CA VAL A 51 -9.64 -31.99 -63.64
C VAL A 51 -11.08 -32.47 -63.56
N THR A 52 -12.02 -31.52 -63.56
CA THR A 52 -13.45 -31.86 -63.59
C THR A 52 -13.83 -32.19 -65.02
N MET A 53 -14.36 -33.40 -65.21
CA MET A 53 -14.80 -33.91 -66.51
C MET A 53 -16.32 -33.95 -66.56
N LYS A 54 -16.89 -33.63 -67.72
CA LYS A 54 -18.31 -33.84 -68.00
C LYS A 54 -18.47 -34.69 -69.24
N THR A 55 -19.32 -35.70 -69.14
CA THR A 55 -19.80 -36.45 -70.29
C THR A 55 -20.72 -35.55 -71.11
N VAL A 56 -20.31 -35.24 -72.34
CA VAL A 56 -21.14 -34.49 -73.29
C VAL A 56 -21.51 -35.40 -74.47
N PRO A 57 -22.71 -35.21 -75.06
CA PRO A 57 -23.06 -35.87 -76.30
C PRO A 57 -22.01 -35.59 -77.38
N ASP A 58 -21.66 -36.63 -78.12
CA ASP A 58 -20.76 -36.56 -79.26
C ASP A 58 -21.38 -37.38 -80.41
N LYS A 59 -20.89 -37.18 -81.63
CA LYS A 59 -21.31 -38.01 -82.76
C LYS A 59 -20.08 -38.60 -83.41
N LYS A 60 -20.04 -39.93 -83.50
CA LYS A 60 -18.99 -40.65 -84.22
C LYS A 60 -19.57 -41.25 -85.49
N TYR A 61 -18.85 -41.18 -86.60
CA TYR A 61 -19.30 -41.79 -87.85
C TYR A 61 -18.99 -43.28 -87.84
N ASP A 62 -20.00 -44.13 -88.08
CA ASP A 62 -19.83 -45.58 -88.16
C ASP A 62 -19.62 -46.01 -89.62
N GLU A 63 -18.34 -46.19 -89.97
CA GLU A 63 -17.89 -46.55 -91.32
C GLU A 63 -18.28 -47.98 -91.72
N CYS A 64 -18.71 -48.85 -90.80
CA CYS A 64 -19.08 -50.23 -91.09
C CYS A 64 -20.13 -50.80 -90.13
N LYS A 65 -21.30 -50.17 -90.08
CA LYS A 65 -22.41 -50.60 -89.20
C LYS A 65 -22.92 -52.01 -89.52
N SER A 66 -22.90 -52.40 -90.80
CA SER A 66 -23.22 -53.75 -91.22
C SER A 66 -22.34 -54.20 -92.37
N LYS A 67 -22.20 -55.52 -92.53
CA LYS A 67 -21.49 -56.13 -93.67
C LYS A 67 -22.51 -56.78 -94.60
N GLU A 68 -22.48 -56.39 -95.86
CA GLU A 68 -23.33 -56.95 -96.91
C GLU A 68 -22.54 -57.97 -97.74
N LYS A 69 -23.14 -59.15 -97.94
CA LYS A 69 -22.55 -60.22 -98.75
C LYS A 69 -22.86 -59.96 -100.22
N TYR A 70 -21.84 -59.91 -101.07
CA TYR A 70 -22.01 -59.74 -102.51
C TYR A 70 -21.15 -60.75 -103.28
N LYS A 71 -21.56 -61.04 -104.53
CA LYS A 71 -20.81 -61.92 -105.43
C LYS A 71 -19.77 -61.11 -106.19
N LYS A 72 -18.50 -61.48 -106.08
CA LYS A 72 -17.39 -60.89 -106.82
C LYS A 72 -16.84 -61.91 -107.84
N PRO A 73 -16.49 -61.50 -109.07
CA PRO A 73 -15.82 -62.39 -110.01
C PRO A 73 -14.51 -62.94 -109.43
N CYS A 74 -14.35 -64.26 -109.45
CA CYS A 74 -13.15 -64.99 -109.03
C CYS A 74 -12.83 -66.12 -110.04
N PRO A 75 -12.61 -65.78 -111.32
CA PRO A 75 -12.39 -66.78 -112.36
C PRO A 75 -11.18 -67.66 -112.04
N THR A 76 -11.32 -68.97 -112.27
CA THR A 76 -10.19 -69.91 -112.27
C THR A 76 -9.95 -70.40 -113.70
N PRO A 77 -8.74 -70.91 -114.02
CA PRO A 77 -8.41 -71.39 -115.37
C PRO A 77 -9.40 -72.43 -115.92
N THR A 78 -10.02 -73.22 -115.04
CA THR A 78 -11.04 -74.22 -115.39
C THR A 78 -12.47 -73.67 -115.39
N LYS A 79 -12.73 -72.52 -114.76
CA LYS A 79 -14.05 -71.88 -114.69
C LYS A 79 -13.93 -70.34 -114.78
N PRO A 80 -13.83 -69.78 -116.00
CA PRO A 80 -13.64 -68.34 -116.21
C PRO A 80 -14.84 -67.45 -115.83
N LYS A 81 -15.97 -68.01 -115.40
CA LYS A 81 -17.16 -67.25 -114.92
C LYS A 81 -17.47 -67.49 -113.43
N LEU A 82 -16.54 -68.03 -112.65
CA LEU A 82 -16.78 -68.31 -111.23
C LEU A 82 -16.97 -66.99 -110.44
N MET A 83 -17.99 -66.95 -109.58
CA MET A 83 -18.30 -65.83 -108.68
C MET A 83 -18.17 -66.30 -107.22
N CYS A 84 -17.37 -65.60 -106.43
CA CYS A 84 -17.11 -65.91 -105.03
C CYS A 84 -17.86 -64.95 -104.11
N ASP A 85 -18.16 -65.42 -102.92
CA ASP A 85 -18.73 -64.57 -101.87
C ASP A 85 -17.66 -63.63 -101.32
N ALA A 86 -17.95 -62.33 -101.33
CA ALA A 86 -17.18 -61.29 -100.70
C ALA A 86 -18.08 -60.45 -99.78
N TRP A 87 -17.48 -59.71 -98.85
CA TRP A 87 -18.21 -58.82 -97.95
C TRP A 87 -17.79 -57.37 -98.23
N ARG A 88 -18.75 -56.44 -98.18
CA ARG A 88 -18.47 -55.00 -98.16
C ARG A 88 -19.12 -54.36 -96.92
N CYS A 89 -18.46 -53.35 -96.36
CA CYS A 89 -19.01 -52.56 -95.27
C CYS A 89 -20.06 -51.59 -95.81
N VAL A 90 -21.20 -51.50 -95.13
CA VAL A 90 -22.25 -50.51 -95.37
C VAL A 90 -22.19 -49.49 -94.24
N PRO A 91 -21.81 -48.22 -94.52
CA PRO A 91 -21.76 -47.17 -93.51
C PRO A 91 -23.13 -46.93 -92.89
N GLY A 92 -23.18 -46.77 -91.57
CA GLY A 92 -24.42 -46.68 -90.80
C GLY A 92 -24.92 -45.28 -90.48
N GLY A 93 -24.16 -44.24 -90.88
CA GLY A 93 -24.40 -42.86 -90.50
C GLY A 93 -23.70 -42.44 -89.21
N TRP A 94 -24.04 -41.26 -88.71
CA TRP A 94 -23.55 -40.75 -87.42
C TRP A 94 -24.28 -41.45 -86.28
N ILE A 95 -23.53 -42.08 -85.38
CA ILE A 95 -24.06 -42.64 -84.14
C ILE A 95 -23.84 -41.65 -82.99
N ASP A 96 -24.87 -41.48 -82.16
CA ASP A 96 -24.76 -40.72 -80.92
C ASP A 96 -23.86 -41.49 -79.96
N THR A 97 -22.76 -40.85 -79.57
CA THR A 97 -21.83 -41.33 -78.57
C THR A 97 -21.70 -40.28 -77.47
N THR A 98 -20.84 -40.53 -76.51
CA THR A 98 -20.49 -39.53 -75.51
C THR A 98 -18.99 -39.40 -75.42
N LYS A 99 -18.49 -38.17 -75.26
CA LYS A 99 -17.08 -37.92 -74.93
C LYS A 99 -16.96 -37.22 -73.59
N GLN A 100 -15.87 -37.49 -72.89
CA GLN A 100 -15.49 -36.73 -71.69
C GLN A 100 -14.78 -35.46 -72.13
N VAL A 101 -15.31 -34.29 -71.76
CA VAL A 101 -14.63 -32.99 -71.94
C VAL A 101 -14.29 -32.39 -70.58
N ILE A 102 -13.14 -31.72 -70.54
CA ILE A 102 -12.71 -30.98 -69.37
C ILE A 102 -13.58 -29.73 -69.23
N THR A 103 -14.20 -29.54 -68.06
CA THR A 103 -15.07 -28.40 -67.78
C THR A 103 -14.53 -27.46 -66.70
N GLY A 104 -13.49 -27.86 -65.97
CA GLY A 104 -12.86 -27.00 -64.98
C GLY A 104 -11.82 -27.72 -64.12
N LEU A 105 -11.38 -27.02 -63.07
CA LEU A 105 -10.49 -27.57 -62.05
C LEU A 105 -11.20 -27.65 -60.69
N GLU A 106 -10.87 -28.70 -59.96
CA GLU A 106 -11.19 -28.87 -58.55
C GLU A 106 -9.90 -28.82 -57.74
N VAL A 107 -9.83 -27.96 -56.72
CA VAL A 107 -8.65 -27.87 -55.85
C VAL A 107 -8.73 -28.96 -54.81
N LEU A 108 -7.73 -29.83 -54.78
CA LEU A 108 -7.61 -30.88 -53.78
C LEU A 108 -6.98 -30.29 -52.51
N THR A 109 -7.69 -30.43 -51.41
CA THR A 109 -7.27 -29.95 -50.09
C THR A 109 -6.99 -31.12 -49.15
N LYS A 110 -6.01 -30.96 -48.28
CA LYS A 110 -5.77 -31.87 -47.15
C LYS A 110 -5.97 -31.12 -45.84
N LYS A 111 -6.53 -31.80 -44.83
CA LYS A 111 -6.60 -31.26 -43.47
C LYS A 111 -5.22 -31.36 -42.81
N VAL A 112 -4.81 -30.29 -42.14
CA VAL A 112 -3.53 -30.22 -41.42
C VAL A 112 -3.81 -29.72 -40.01
N ASN A 113 -3.20 -30.39 -39.02
CA ASN A 113 -3.28 -29.99 -37.63
C ASN A 113 -2.43 -28.73 -37.36
N LEU A 114 -2.98 -27.79 -36.58
CA LEU A 114 -2.28 -26.55 -36.25
C LEU A 114 -1.05 -26.78 -35.36
N CYS A 115 -1.11 -27.67 -34.38
CA CYS A 115 0.04 -27.98 -33.51
C CYS A 115 1.20 -28.58 -34.32
N ASP A 116 0.92 -29.50 -35.24
CA ASP A 116 1.96 -30.07 -36.11
C ASP A 116 2.59 -29.01 -37.02
N THR A 117 1.77 -28.06 -37.49
CA THR A 117 2.25 -26.91 -38.24
C THR A 117 3.16 -26.03 -37.38
N VAL A 118 2.79 -25.77 -36.14
CA VAL A 118 3.61 -25.00 -35.19
C VAL A 118 4.94 -25.69 -34.88
N ARG A 119 4.91 -27.00 -34.56
CA ARG A 119 6.12 -27.81 -34.33
C ARG A 119 7.05 -27.79 -35.53
N LYS A 120 6.50 -27.91 -36.74
CA LYS A 120 7.27 -27.85 -37.98
C LYS A 120 7.93 -26.50 -38.21
N ILE A 121 7.27 -25.40 -37.83
CA ILE A 121 7.74 -24.04 -38.09
C ILE A 121 8.77 -23.58 -37.05
N LEU A 122 8.52 -23.88 -35.77
CA LEU A 122 9.39 -23.44 -34.68
C LEU A 122 10.51 -24.44 -34.39
N GLY A 123 10.34 -25.70 -34.78
CA GLY A 123 11.12 -26.84 -34.29
C GLY A 123 10.40 -27.48 -33.10
N GLU A 124 10.45 -28.81 -32.98
CA GLU A 124 9.65 -29.59 -32.01
C GLU A 124 9.74 -29.08 -30.55
N PRO A 125 10.92 -28.91 -29.92
CA PRO A 125 10.99 -28.45 -28.53
C PRO A 125 10.47 -27.02 -28.34
N GLN A 126 10.72 -26.12 -29.29
CA GLN A 126 10.22 -24.74 -29.23
C GLN A 126 8.71 -24.68 -29.51
N GLY A 127 8.23 -25.55 -30.40
CA GLY A 127 6.83 -25.68 -30.75
C GLY A 127 5.99 -26.21 -29.60
N ASP A 128 6.44 -27.25 -28.90
CA ASP A 128 5.73 -27.81 -27.75
C ASP A 128 5.66 -26.81 -26.59
N ASN A 129 6.78 -26.15 -26.26
CA ASN A 129 6.78 -25.10 -25.24
C ASN A 129 5.83 -23.95 -25.59
N PHE A 130 5.79 -23.53 -26.87
CA PHE A 130 4.86 -22.50 -27.32
C PHE A 130 3.40 -22.95 -27.25
N ILE A 131 3.09 -24.18 -27.68
CA ILE A 131 1.73 -24.74 -27.62
C ILE A 131 1.23 -24.76 -26.18
N GLN A 132 2.06 -25.22 -25.23
CA GLN A 132 1.73 -25.23 -23.80
C GLN A 132 1.48 -23.82 -23.26
N ALA A 133 2.33 -22.86 -23.62
CA ALA A 133 2.22 -21.47 -23.17
C ALA A 133 1.21 -20.61 -23.95
N SER A 134 0.62 -21.14 -25.03
CA SER A 134 -0.15 -20.35 -26.00
C SER A 134 -1.38 -19.69 -25.42
N ASP A 135 -2.07 -20.34 -24.48
CA ASP A 135 -3.24 -19.75 -23.81
C ASP A 135 -2.84 -18.61 -22.87
N ALA A 136 -1.73 -18.75 -22.14
CA ALA A 136 -1.21 -17.64 -21.33
C ALA A 136 -0.84 -16.44 -22.21
N ILE A 137 -0.10 -16.67 -23.31
CA ILE A 137 0.34 -15.59 -24.21
C ILE A 137 -0.84 -14.94 -24.93
N CYS A 138 -1.79 -15.73 -25.46
CA CYS A 138 -2.80 -15.24 -26.39
C CYS A 138 -4.18 -15.01 -25.77
N GLN A 139 -4.45 -15.51 -24.56
CA GLN A 139 -5.71 -15.31 -23.87
C GLN A 139 -5.52 -14.53 -22.56
N CYS A 140 -4.61 -14.97 -21.69
CA CYS A 140 -4.45 -14.38 -20.36
C CYS A 140 -3.71 -13.04 -20.39
N PHE A 141 -2.56 -12.96 -21.08
CA PHE A 141 -1.76 -11.73 -21.13
C PHE A 141 -2.54 -10.52 -21.71
N PRO A 142 -3.27 -10.62 -22.85
CA PRO A 142 -4.08 -9.51 -23.35
C PRO A 142 -5.25 -9.14 -22.41
N ARG A 143 -5.69 -10.07 -21.56
CA ARG A 143 -6.77 -9.82 -20.60
C ARG A 143 -6.34 -8.89 -19.48
N ILE A 144 -5.07 -8.89 -19.07
CA ILE A 144 -4.52 -7.91 -18.11
C ILE A 144 -4.74 -6.48 -18.63
N GLY A 145 -4.43 -6.24 -19.91
CA GLY A 145 -4.66 -4.94 -20.54
C GLY A 145 -6.13 -4.51 -20.55
N LYS A 146 -7.05 -5.45 -20.79
CA LYS A 146 -8.51 -5.16 -20.71
C LYS A 146 -8.96 -4.86 -19.28
N LEU A 147 -8.46 -5.63 -18.30
CA LEU A 147 -8.78 -5.43 -16.89
C LEU A 147 -8.24 -4.09 -16.38
N SER A 148 -7.10 -3.61 -16.87
CA SER A 148 -6.52 -2.33 -16.46
C SER A 148 -7.44 -1.12 -16.69
N ALA A 149 -8.43 -1.24 -17.58
CA ALA A 149 -9.42 -0.20 -17.86
C ALA A 149 -10.63 -0.23 -16.90
N THR A 150 -10.83 -1.28 -16.10
CA THR A 150 -12.01 -1.44 -15.24
C THR A 150 -11.91 -0.63 -13.94
N SER A 151 -13.06 -0.39 -13.30
CA SER A 151 -13.09 0.26 -11.97
C SER A 151 -12.40 -0.60 -10.93
N GLY A 152 -12.64 -1.91 -10.94
CA GLY A 152 -12.12 -2.80 -9.91
C GLY A 152 -10.60 -2.92 -9.92
N PHE A 153 -9.97 -2.88 -11.10
CA PHE A 153 -8.52 -2.82 -11.20
C PHE A 153 -7.95 -1.55 -10.54
N LYS A 154 -8.57 -0.39 -10.79
CA LYS A 154 -8.17 0.90 -10.21
C LYS A 154 -8.47 1.00 -8.72
N SER A 155 -9.53 0.36 -8.25
CA SER A 155 -9.85 0.25 -6.82
C SER A 155 -8.82 -0.62 -6.11
N PHE A 156 -8.47 -1.79 -6.69
CA PHE A 156 -7.44 -2.67 -6.16
C PHE A 156 -6.06 -1.98 -6.11
N GLU A 157 -5.66 -1.28 -7.17
CA GLU A 157 -4.40 -0.51 -7.17
C GLU A 157 -4.32 0.56 -6.06
N ARG A 158 -5.48 1.03 -5.58
CA ARG A 158 -5.58 2.01 -4.47
C ARG A 158 -5.87 1.36 -3.12
N GLY A 159 -6.00 0.03 -3.05
CA GLY A 159 -6.32 -0.70 -1.83
C GLY A 159 -7.76 -0.50 -1.33
N VAL A 160 -8.72 -0.22 -2.21
CA VAL A 160 -10.13 0.05 -1.86
C VAL A 160 -10.95 -1.25 -1.83
N LEU A 161 -11.45 -1.61 -0.65
CA LEU A 161 -12.21 -2.84 -0.40
C LEU A 161 -13.71 -2.69 -0.76
N SER A 162 -14.00 -2.40 -2.03
CA SER A 162 -15.36 -2.18 -2.57
C SER A 162 -16.01 -3.47 -3.06
N PRO A 163 -17.09 -3.99 -2.42
CA PRO A 163 -17.75 -5.23 -2.85
C PRO A 163 -18.21 -5.27 -4.32
N ALA A 164 -18.49 -4.10 -4.91
CA ALA A 164 -18.91 -3.98 -6.30
C ALA A 164 -17.81 -4.42 -7.30
N ASP A 165 -16.55 -4.34 -6.88
CA ASP A 165 -15.38 -4.58 -7.72
C ASP A 165 -14.85 -6.03 -7.61
N SER A 166 -15.48 -6.90 -6.80
CA SER A 166 -14.95 -8.24 -6.48
C SER A 166 -14.71 -9.12 -7.72
N LYS A 167 -15.60 -9.06 -8.71
CA LYS A 167 -15.51 -9.84 -9.95
C LYS A 167 -14.27 -9.50 -10.79
N ASP A 168 -13.84 -8.24 -10.74
CA ASP A 168 -12.65 -7.81 -11.48
C ASP A 168 -11.38 -8.28 -10.77
N VAL A 169 -11.39 -8.28 -9.43
CA VAL A 169 -10.31 -8.83 -8.59
C VAL A 169 -10.12 -10.31 -8.88
N ASP A 170 -11.20 -11.10 -8.84
CA ASP A 170 -11.16 -12.55 -9.10
C ASP A 170 -10.53 -12.83 -10.48
N GLN A 171 -10.91 -12.07 -11.51
CA GLN A 171 -10.34 -12.19 -12.85
C GLN A 171 -8.85 -11.82 -12.92
N VAL A 172 -8.39 -10.83 -12.14
CA VAL A 172 -6.96 -10.52 -12.03
C VAL A 172 -6.21 -11.71 -11.45
N VAL A 173 -6.73 -12.33 -10.38
CA VAL A 173 -6.12 -13.51 -9.74
C VAL A 173 -6.06 -14.70 -10.71
N GLU A 174 -7.15 -14.98 -11.41
CA GLU A 174 -7.22 -16.05 -12.43
C GLU A 174 -6.20 -15.84 -13.54
N VAL A 175 -6.10 -14.61 -14.06
CA VAL A 175 -5.16 -14.27 -15.14
C VAL A 175 -3.72 -14.41 -14.67
N GLN A 176 -3.39 -13.94 -13.47
CA GLN A 176 -2.04 -14.09 -12.92
C GLN A 176 -1.67 -15.56 -12.71
N LYS A 177 -2.61 -16.36 -12.19
CA LYS A 177 -2.43 -17.82 -12.05
C LYS A 177 -2.15 -18.48 -13.40
N CYS A 178 -2.95 -18.16 -14.42
CA CYS A 178 -2.75 -18.65 -15.78
C CYS A 178 -1.34 -18.34 -16.33
N MET A 179 -0.83 -17.12 -16.09
CA MET A 179 0.53 -16.74 -16.51
C MET A 179 1.61 -17.53 -15.77
N ASN A 180 1.50 -17.63 -14.44
CA ASN A 180 2.48 -18.31 -13.59
C ASN A 180 2.54 -19.82 -13.87
N GLU A 181 1.40 -20.49 -14.01
CA GLU A 181 1.32 -21.92 -14.35
C GLU A 181 1.94 -22.25 -15.72
N SER A 182 1.96 -21.27 -16.63
CA SER A 182 2.61 -21.37 -17.94
C SER A 182 4.09 -20.96 -17.94
N GLY A 183 4.70 -20.77 -16.77
CA GLY A 183 6.12 -20.45 -16.62
C GLY A 183 6.48 -18.97 -16.75
N PHE A 184 5.51 -18.06 -16.91
CA PHE A 184 5.76 -16.63 -16.92
C PHE A 184 5.69 -16.04 -15.51
N GLN A 185 6.84 -15.97 -14.84
CA GLN A 185 6.93 -15.46 -13.48
C GLN A 185 6.48 -13.99 -13.38
N THR A 186 5.86 -13.67 -12.25
CA THR A 186 5.54 -12.30 -11.85
C THR A 186 6.75 -11.69 -11.16
N ALA A 187 7.24 -10.57 -11.67
CA ALA A 187 8.27 -9.75 -11.03
C ALA A 187 7.62 -8.57 -10.30
N ASP A 188 8.33 -8.00 -9.32
CA ASP A 188 7.85 -6.88 -8.52
C ASP A 188 8.98 -5.94 -8.07
N ASP A 189 8.62 -4.76 -7.58
CA ASP A 189 9.54 -3.80 -6.95
C ASP A 189 9.34 -3.67 -5.43
N ARG A 190 8.80 -4.70 -4.77
CA ARG A 190 8.44 -4.73 -3.34
C ARG A 190 9.59 -4.31 -2.44
N ASP A 191 10.77 -4.91 -2.61
CA ASP A 191 11.92 -4.64 -1.74
C ASP A 191 12.43 -3.20 -1.89
N LYS A 192 12.32 -2.63 -3.09
CA LYS A 192 12.66 -1.22 -3.35
C LYS A 192 11.68 -0.29 -2.64
N VAL A 193 10.38 -0.61 -2.70
CA VAL A 193 9.33 0.14 -2.01
C VAL A 193 9.50 0.06 -0.49
N LYS A 194 9.74 -1.13 0.08
CA LYS A 194 10.02 -1.31 1.52
C LYS A 194 11.25 -0.52 1.96
N LYS A 195 12.36 -0.57 1.22
CA LYS A 195 13.55 0.25 1.51
C LYS A 195 13.24 1.75 1.50
N THR A 196 12.42 2.20 0.55
CA THR A 196 12.00 3.61 0.46
C THR A 196 11.08 4.00 1.61
N LEU A 197 10.21 3.09 2.06
CA LEU A 197 9.35 3.32 3.21
C LEU A 197 10.20 3.42 4.49
N GLN A 198 11.13 2.50 4.70
CA GLN A 198 12.02 2.49 5.86
C GLN A 198 12.98 3.70 5.89
N SER A 199 13.39 4.24 4.74
CA SER A 199 14.20 5.47 4.70
C SER A 199 13.43 6.74 5.11
N LYS A 200 12.09 6.68 5.20
CA LYS A 200 11.28 7.75 5.80
C LYS A 200 11.33 7.74 7.33
N ALA A 201 11.76 6.65 7.96
CA ALA A 201 11.99 6.62 9.39
C ALA A 201 13.12 7.59 9.76
N LYS A 202 12.86 8.44 10.77
CA LYS A 202 13.79 9.46 11.27
C LYS A 202 13.78 9.41 12.80
N GLN A 203 14.66 10.17 13.46
CA GLN A 203 14.79 10.16 14.92
C GLN A 203 13.45 10.37 15.68
N LYS A 204 12.49 11.11 15.11
CA LYS A 204 11.15 11.35 15.68
C LYS A 204 10.01 10.81 14.82
N VAL A 205 10.31 9.95 13.85
CA VAL A 205 9.30 9.37 12.96
C VAL A 205 9.55 7.87 12.89
N LEU A 206 8.66 7.10 13.49
CA LEU A 206 8.65 5.65 13.38
C LEU A 206 7.70 5.24 12.26
N ILE A 207 8.08 4.18 11.55
CA ILE A 207 7.22 3.54 10.55
C ILE A 207 6.90 2.15 11.07
N ILE A 208 5.62 1.88 11.26
CA ILE A 208 5.12 0.59 11.73
C ILE A 208 4.43 -0.09 10.54
N GLU A 209 5.10 -1.07 9.95
CA GLU A 209 4.52 -1.85 8.84
C GLU A 209 3.44 -2.80 9.35
N GLY A 210 2.33 -2.85 8.61
CA GLY A 210 1.26 -3.83 8.78
C GLY A 210 1.40 -5.00 7.80
N PRO A 211 0.36 -5.85 7.72
CA PRO A 211 0.38 -7.02 6.86
C PRO A 211 0.38 -6.66 5.38
N GLU A 212 1.29 -7.24 4.63
CA GLU A 212 1.31 -7.12 3.18
C GLU A 212 0.07 -7.78 2.56
N ILE A 213 -0.73 -6.99 1.83
CA ILE A 213 -1.98 -7.46 1.25
C ILE A 213 -1.71 -7.96 -0.16
N ASN A 214 -1.46 -9.27 -0.25
CA ASN A 214 -1.37 -9.98 -1.52
C ASN A 214 -2.75 -10.25 -2.15
N GLU A 215 -2.75 -10.84 -3.33
CA GLU A 215 -3.95 -11.09 -4.14
C GLU A 215 -4.96 -11.99 -3.43
N ASP A 216 -4.49 -13.07 -2.81
CA ASP A 216 -5.33 -14.01 -2.05
C ASP A 216 -5.95 -13.32 -0.82
N SER A 217 -5.13 -12.58 -0.06
CA SER A 217 -5.58 -11.79 1.09
C SER A 217 -6.61 -10.74 0.68
N TYR A 218 -6.35 -10.04 -0.42
CA TYR A 218 -7.26 -9.03 -0.96
C TYR A 218 -8.60 -9.65 -1.38
N SER A 219 -8.56 -10.79 -2.07
CA SER A 219 -9.75 -11.55 -2.48
C SER A 219 -10.58 -11.99 -1.26
N LYS A 220 -9.93 -12.47 -0.20
CA LYS A 220 -10.60 -12.87 1.06
C LYS A 220 -11.23 -11.67 1.77
N LEU A 221 -10.51 -10.56 1.90
CA LEU A 221 -11.03 -9.31 2.49
C LEU A 221 -12.22 -8.76 1.69
N MET A 222 -12.17 -8.84 0.37
CA MET A 222 -13.27 -8.45 -0.51
C MET A 222 -14.50 -9.36 -0.36
N ALA A 223 -14.29 -10.67 -0.23
CA ALA A 223 -15.37 -11.62 0.04
C ALA A 223 -16.04 -11.35 1.39
N ILE A 224 -15.26 -11.04 2.43
CA ILE A 224 -15.75 -10.62 3.75
C ILE A 224 -16.53 -9.30 3.64
N SER A 225 -15.97 -8.27 3.00
CA SER A 225 -16.65 -6.98 2.79
C SER A 225 -17.99 -7.13 2.06
N LYS A 226 -18.06 -8.07 1.10
CA LYS A 226 -19.29 -8.40 0.38
C LYS A 226 -20.32 -9.13 1.23
N SER A 227 -19.89 -10.05 2.10
CA SER A 227 -20.78 -10.85 2.95
C SER A 227 -21.23 -10.11 4.22
N CYS A 228 -20.44 -9.16 4.73
CA CYS A 228 -20.69 -8.36 5.93
C CYS A 228 -21.25 -6.96 5.64
N LYS A 229 -22.31 -6.86 4.83
CA LYS A 229 -22.98 -5.55 4.65
C LYS A 229 -23.70 -5.12 5.93
N PRO A 230 -23.88 -3.81 6.17
CA PRO A 230 -24.72 -3.32 7.26
C PRO A 230 -26.10 -4.01 7.26
N GLY A 231 -26.46 -4.65 8.37
CA GLY A 231 -27.71 -5.42 8.51
C GLY A 231 -27.67 -6.90 8.08
N SER A 232 -26.48 -7.45 7.76
CA SER A 232 -26.31 -8.88 7.41
C SER A 232 -25.67 -9.72 8.52
N SER A 233 -25.96 -11.02 8.53
CA SER A 233 -25.34 -12.00 9.43
C SER A 233 -24.11 -12.65 8.77
N CYS A 234 -22.97 -11.98 8.80
CA CYS A 234 -21.72 -12.61 8.41
C CYS A 234 -21.10 -13.40 9.58
N THR A 235 -20.43 -14.51 9.25
CA THR A 235 -19.82 -15.43 10.22
C THR A 235 -18.55 -14.83 10.80
N GLY A 236 -18.58 -14.42 12.06
CA GLY A 236 -17.44 -13.78 12.72
C GLY A 236 -16.17 -14.62 12.68
N MET A 237 -16.30 -15.95 12.81
CA MET A 237 -15.18 -16.90 12.78
C MET A 237 -14.31 -16.80 11.53
N GLN A 238 -14.91 -16.67 10.33
CA GLN A 238 -14.14 -16.56 9.07
C GLN A 238 -13.38 -15.23 8.98
N ILE A 239 -13.97 -14.16 9.53
CA ILE A 239 -13.33 -12.85 9.62
C ILE A 239 -12.15 -12.94 10.57
N GLN A 240 -12.38 -13.47 11.77
CA GLN A 240 -11.36 -13.60 12.80
C GLN A 240 -10.19 -14.46 12.30
N GLU A 241 -10.44 -15.60 11.67
CA GLU A 241 -9.38 -16.45 11.11
C GLU A 241 -8.58 -15.71 10.03
N THR A 242 -9.25 -14.96 9.15
CA THR A 242 -8.57 -14.16 8.11
C THR A 242 -7.70 -13.07 8.73
N ILE A 243 -8.21 -12.33 9.72
CA ILE A 243 -7.49 -11.26 10.40
C ILE A 243 -6.33 -11.82 11.23
N GLN A 244 -6.53 -12.91 11.97
CA GLN A 244 -5.48 -13.57 12.73
C GLN A 244 -4.34 -14.05 11.82
N ASN A 245 -4.65 -14.71 10.71
CA ASN A 245 -3.64 -15.16 9.75
C ASN A 245 -2.87 -14.00 9.12
N LEU A 246 -3.53 -12.86 8.88
CA LEU A 246 -2.89 -11.65 8.36
C LEU A 246 -1.96 -11.00 9.38
N PHE A 247 -2.43 -10.77 10.62
CA PHE A 247 -1.72 -9.94 11.58
C PHE A 247 -0.75 -10.69 12.49
N THR A 248 -0.99 -11.96 12.80
CA THR A 248 -0.15 -12.75 13.74
C THR A 248 1.36 -12.64 13.44
N PRO A 249 1.83 -12.70 12.17
CA PRO A 249 3.26 -12.55 11.86
C PRO A 249 3.85 -11.16 12.16
N TYR A 250 3.00 -10.14 12.31
CA TYR A 250 3.38 -8.73 12.42
C TYR A 250 3.16 -8.17 13.84
N MET A 251 2.27 -8.76 14.64
CA MET A 251 1.87 -8.20 15.94
C MET A 251 3.02 -7.98 16.92
N ALA A 252 3.97 -8.91 17.00
CA ALA A 252 5.13 -8.77 17.88
C ALA A 252 5.98 -7.52 17.53
N GLU A 253 6.17 -7.26 16.24
CA GLU A 253 6.93 -6.09 15.77
C GLU A 253 6.13 -4.80 15.93
N ILE A 254 4.84 -4.80 15.58
CA ILE A 254 3.93 -3.67 15.81
C ILE A 254 3.95 -3.29 17.29
N ALA A 255 3.71 -4.24 18.19
CA ALA A 255 3.74 -4.04 19.62
C ALA A 255 5.10 -3.50 20.08
N ARG A 256 6.21 -4.09 19.62
CA ARG A 256 7.56 -3.62 19.96
C ARG A 256 7.77 -2.14 19.62
N GLN A 257 7.25 -1.67 18.49
CA GLN A 257 7.37 -0.27 18.06
C GLN A 257 6.56 0.66 18.96
N PHE A 258 5.30 0.32 19.28
CA PHE A 258 4.49 1.07 20.25
C PHE A 258 5.14 1.12 21.64
N ARG A 259 5.66 -0.01 22.12
CA ARG A 259 6.36 -0.09 23.41
C ARG A 259 7.56 0.85 23.45
N LYS A 260 8.49 0.73 22.50
CA LYS A 260 9.72 1.53 22.48
C LYS A 260 9.46 3.01 22.20
N GLY A 261 8.52 3.31 21.32
CA GLY A 261 8.21 4.68 20.91
C GLY A 261 7.41 5.47 21.94
N LEU A 262 6.50 4.81 22.68
CA LEU A 262 5.46 5.49 23.46
C LEU A 262 5.39 5.01 24.91
N PHE A 263 5.13 3.73 25.16
CA PHE A 263 4.81 3.28 26.52
C PHE A 263 6.02 3.31 27.45
N VAL A 264 7.19 2.91 26.94
CA VAL A 264 8.46 2.97 27.68
C VAL A 264 8.82 4.41 28.10
N PRO A 265 8.71 5.44 27.24
CA PRO A 265 8.96 6.82 27.68
C PRO A 265 7.82 7.44 28.51
N TRP A 266 6.55 7.07 28.29
CA TRP A 266 5.42 7.66 29.03
C TRP A 266 5.38 7.25 30.51
N VAL A 267 5.69 5.98 30.83
CA VAL A 267 5.61 5.50 32.22
C VAL A 267 6.57 6.28 33.16
N PRO A 268 7.88 6.39 32.87
CA PRO A 268 8.80 7.19 33.70
C PRO A 268 8.44 8.66 33.74
N PHE A 269 7.95 9.23 32.63
CA PHE A 269 7.51 10.62 32.59
C PHE A 269 6.37 10.88 33.60
N LEU A 270 5.32 10.06 33.57
CA LEU A 270 4.19 10.18 34.50
C LEU A 270 4.60 9.89 35.95
N GLN A 271 5.48 8.91 36.17
CA GLN A 271 6.04 8.61 37.49
C GLN A 271 6.86 9.78 38.06
N ASN A 272 7.64 10.45 37.22
CA ASN A 272 8.41 11.63 37.63
C ASN A 272 7.48 12.78 38.03
N LEU A 273 6.43 13.05 37.25
CA LEU A 273 5.43 14.07 37.65
C LEU A 273 4.80 13.73 39.00
N LEU A 274 4.44 12.46 39.23
CA LEU A 274 3.85 12.02 40.49
C LEU A 274 4.82 12.20 41.66
N LEU A 275 6.09 11.84 41.46
CA LEU A 275 7.14 11.98 42.47
C LEU A 275 7.37 13.45 42.81
N ILE A 276 7.46 14.34 41.81
CA ILE A 276 7.59 15.79 42.03
C ILE A 276 6.39 16.32 42.83
N SER A 277 5.17 15.85 42.54
CA SER A 277 3.96 16.23 43.30
C SER A 277 3.97 15.78 44.75
N ASN A 278 4.49 14.59 45.01
CA ASN A 278 4.68 14.11 46.38
C ASN A 278 5.72 14.95 47.12
N ASP A 279 6.85 15.25 46.47
CA ASP A 279 7.91 16.10 47.04
C ASP A 279 7.39 17.50 47.37
N PHE A 280 6.62 18.11 46.45
CA PHE A 280 6.02 19.44 46.63
C PHE A 280 5.04 19.45 47.81
N ASN A 281 4.10 18.49 47.85
CA ASN A 281 3.11 18.41 48.93
C ASN A 281 3.77 18.14 50.28
N LEU A 282 4.81 17.30 50.33
CA LEU A 282 5.55 17.04 51.56
C LEU A 282 6.30 18.29 52.05
N ALA A 283 6.92 19.05 51.14
CA ALA A 283 7.59 20.30 51.48
C ALA A 283 6.60 21.34 52.04
N SER A 284 5.44 21.50 51.40
CA SER A 284 4.37 22.38 51.87
C SER A 284 3.84 21.98 53.26
N GLN A 285 3.62 20.68 53.48
CA GLN A 285 3.21 20.17 54.81
C GLN A 285 4.25 20.42 55.89
N LYS A 286 5.54 20.15 55.59
CA LYS A 286 6.64 20.34 56.54
C LYS A 286 6.92 21.81 56.84
N LEU A 287 6.62 22.72 55.91
CA LEU A 287 6.70 24.16 56.12
C LEU A 287 5.75 24.66 57.23
N GLY A 288 4.61 23.99 57.43
CA GLY A 288 3.52 24.51 58.26
C GLY A 288 3.86 24.84 59.70
N SER A 289 4.31 23.84 60.47
CA SER A 289 4.61 24.04 61.89
C SER A 289 5.73 25.06 62.11
N PRO A 290 6.88 24.98 61.41
CA PRO A 290 7.94 25.98 61.56
C PRO A 290 7.51 27.39 61.14
N PHE A 291 6.73 27.52 60.05
CA PHE A 291 6.20 28.81 59.61
C PHE A 291 5.24 29.43 60.63
N LEU A 292 4.31 28.66 61.21
CA LEU A 292 3.39 29.16 62.23
C LEU A 292 4.14 29.64 63.48
N GLY A 293 5.18 28.91 63.89
CA GLY A 293 6.08 29.31 64.96
C GLY A 293 6.79 30.64 64.66
N PHE A 294 7.34 30.77 63.45
CA PHE A 294 7.98 32.00 63.00
C PHE A 294 7.01 33.19 62.91
N LYS A 295 5.82 32.99 62.35
CA LYS A 295 4.76 34.00 62.23
C LYS A 295 4.35 34.55 63.61
N SER A 296 4.17 33.67 64.59
CA SER A 296 3.84 34.07 65.96
C SER A 296 4.93 34.94 66.59
N ARG A 297 6.20 34.57 66.39
CA ARG A 297 7.36 35.37 66.85
C ARG A 297 7.43 36.73 66.17
N PHE A 298 7.23 36.78 64.86
CA PHE A 298 7.19 38.04 64.10
C PHE A 298 6.07 38.95 64.61
N ALA A 299 4.87 38.42 64.85
CA ALA A 299 3.75 39.18 65.39
C ALA A 299 4.05 39.72 66.80
N TYR A 300 4.64 38.89 67.67
CA TYR A 300 5.07 39.31 69.00
C TYR A 300 6.13 40.42 68.94
N ALA A 301 7.20 40.27 68.15
CA ALA A 301 8.23 41.29 68.00
C ALA A 301 7.67 42.60 67.42
N THR A 302 6.73 42.51 66.47
CA THR A 302 6.07 43.68 65.90
C THR A 302 5.22 44.40 66.95
N GLN A 303 4.43 43.68 67.72
CA GLN A 303 3.57 44.26 68.76
C GLN A 303 4.40 44.88 69.89
N THR A 304 5.32 44.12 70.47
CA THR A 304 6.08 44.54 71.64
C THR A 304 7.13 45.59 71.28
N SER A 305 7.97 45.34 70.26
CA SER A 305 9.11 46.21 69.95
C SER A 305 8.73 47.40 69.07
N CYS A 306 7.82 47.22 68.10
CA CYS A 306 7.46 48.31 67.19
C CYS A 306 6.28 49.15 67.69
N VAL A 307 5.21 48.53 68.19
CA VAL A 307 3.99 49.26 68.60
C VAL A 307 4.10 49.79 70.02
N GLU A 308 4.45 48.94 70.99
CA GLU A 308 4.47 49.33 72.41
C GLU A 308 5.71 50.16 72.77
N LEU A 309 6.88 49.82 72.22
CA LEU A 309 8.15 50.49 72.52
C LEU A 309 8.55 51.56 71.49
N GLY A 310 7.93 51.61 70.31
CA GLY A 310 8.27 52.58 69.24
C GLY A 310 9.67 52.40 68.65
N SER A 311 10.34 51.26 68.89
CA SER A 311 11.75 51.05 68.54
C SER A 311 11.99 50.76 67.05
N CYS A 312 10.94 50.76 66.22
CA CYS A 312 11.01 50.41 64.80
C CYS A 312 10.87 51.60 63.83
N ASP A 313 10.90 52.84 64.33
CA ASP A 313 10.68 54.05 63.53
C ASP A 313 11.83 54.40 62.58
N GLY A 314 13.01 53.82 62.79
CA GLY A 314 14.16 54.04 61.94
C GLY A 314 14.06 53.36 60.55
N PRO A 315 14.67 53.94 59.51
CA PRO A 315 14.52 53.47 58.14
C PRO A 315 15.01 52.03 57.90
N ALA A 316 16.10 51.61 58.54
CA ALA A 316 16.64 50.25 58.38
C ALA A 316 15.76 49.21 59.08
N VAL A 317 15.34 49.47 60.33
CA VAL A 317 14.47 48.57 61.10
C VAL A 317 13.10 48.47 60.45
N SER A 318 12.48 49.60 60.09
CA SER A 318 11.17 49.64 59.42
C SER A 318 11.19 48.86 58.10
N SER A 319 12.23 49.05 57.28
CA SER A 319 12.40 48.30 56.03
C SER A 319 12.53 46.79 56.28
N PHE A 320 13.28 46.37 57.30
CA PHE A 320 13.40 44.96 57.66
C PHE A 320 12.05 44.36 58.04
N PHE A 321 11.32 44.97 58.99
CA PHE A 321 10.02 44.47 59.44
C PHE A 321 8.99 44.43 58.30
N LYS A 322 9.01 45.40 57.39
CA LYS A 322 8.17 45.38 56.19
C LYS A 322 8.48 44.18 55.29
N GLN A 323 9.76 43.96 54.98
CA GLN A 323 10.18 42.83 54.14
C GLN A 323 9.85 41.48 54.79
N VAL A 324 10.04 41.34 56.10
CA VAL A 324 9.65 40.13 56.84
C VAL A 324 8.13 39.96 56.85
N GLY A 325 7.37 41.04 57.02
CA GLY A 325 5.91 41.02 56.93
C GLY A 325 5.41 40.54 55.57
N ASP A 326 6.02 41.02 54.48
CA ASP A 326 5.73 40.55 53.12
C ASP A 326 6.05 39.06 52.95
N ILE A 327 7.20 38.59 53.47
CA ILE A 327 7.55 37.16 53.48
C ILE A 327 6.53 36.35 54.27
N VAL A 328 6.09 36.81 55.44
CA VAL A 328 5.10 36.12 56.27
C VAL A 328 3.76 36.03 55.54
N ASN A 329 3.30 37.12 54.94
CA ASN A 329 2.05 37.15 54.18
C ASN A 329 2.10 36.23 52.97
N ASN A 330 3.19 36.26 52.20
CA ASN A 330 3.34 35.41 51.03
C ASN A 330 3.47 33.93 51.42
N THR A 331 4.27 33.63 52.45
CA THR A 331 4.45 32.26 52.95
C THR A 331 3.14 31.70 53.52
N GLN A 332 2.27 32.54 54.09
CA GLN A 332 0.93 32.13 54.52
C GLN A 332 0.07 31.61 53.37
N LEU A 333 0.18 32.21 52.18
CA LEU A 333 -0.52 31.76 50.99
C LEU A 333 0.13 30.49 50.41
N ILE A 334 1.47 30.41 50.43
CA ILE A 334 2.23 29.23 49.97
C ILE A 334 1.99 28.02 50.86
N TYR A 335 1.87 28.23 52.17
CA TYR A 335 1.68 27.17 53.16
C TYR A 335 0.47 26.26 52.86
N TYR A 336 -0.59 26.79 52.25
CA TYR A 336 -1.76 26.01 51.86
C TYR A 336 -1.69 25.45 50.42
N MET A 337 -0.64 25.78 49.66
CA MET A 337 -0.47 25.26 48.31
C MET A 337 -0.20 23.76 48.36
N SER A 338 -0.96 23.02 47.56
CA SER A 338 -0.73 21.61 47.31
C SER A 338 -1.20 21.25 45.92
N VAL A 339 -0.51 20.29 45.30
CA VAL A 339 -1.03 19.63 44.11
C VAL A 339 -2.28 18.84 44.52
N PRO A 340 -3.43 19.06 43.87
CA PRO A 340 -4.68 18.37 44.18
C PRO A 340 -4.53 16.84 44.15
N GLU A 341 -5.12 16.17 45.13
CA GLU A 341 -5.07 14.71 45.20
C GLU A 341 -5.73 14.05 43.98
N THR A 342 -6.75 14.69 43.41
CA THR A 342 -7.35 14.29 42.12
C THR A 342 -6.31 14.16 41.01
N SER A 343 -5.42 15.15 40.85
CA SER A 343 -4.39 15.13 39.81
C SER A 343 -3.36 14.02 40.04
N LYS A 344 -2.98 13.76 41.30
CA LYS A 344 -2.10 12.65 41.66
C LYS A 344 -2.74 11.28 41.42
N ASN A 345 -4.03 11.14 41.75
CA ASN A 345 -4.79 9.93 41.48
C ASN A 345 -4.91 9.65 39.98
N LEU A 346 -5.13 10.69 39.17
CA LEU A 346 -5.11 10.58 37.70
C LEU A 346 -3.75 10.12 37.18
N LEU A 347 -2.63 10.68 37.67
CA LEU A 347 -1.29 10.19 37.32
C LEU A 347 -1.12 8.71 37.64
N THR A 348 -1.52 8.28 38.83
CA THR A 348 -1.46 6.86 39.24
C THR A 348 -2.28 5.96 38.29
N THR A 349 -3.47 6.41 37.91
CA THR A 349 -4.33 5.72 36.95
C THR A 349 -3.67 5.64 35.58
N TYR A 350 -3.15 6.74 35.05
CA TYR A 350 -2.54 6.78 33.71
C TYR A 350 -1.23 6.00 33.62
N ILE A 351 -0.46 5.94 34.72
CA ILE A 351 0.71 5.03 34.82
C ILE A 351 0.26 3.58 34.65
N LYS A 352 -0.80 3.15 35.35
CA LYS A 352 -1.34 1.79 35.22
C LYS A 352 -1.91 1.53 33.83
N GLU A 353 -2.64 2.48 33.25
CA GLU A 353 -3.15 2.37 31.88
C GLU A 353 -2.01 2.21 30.86
N ALA A 354 -0.93 2.99 30.97
CA ALA A 354 0.25 2.86 30.11
C ALA A 354 0.96 1.50 30.27
N GLN A 355 1.08 1.00 31.51
CA GLN A 355 1.63 -0.33 31.78
C GLN A 355 0.73 -1.45 31.23
N ASN A 356 -0.58 -1.31 31.31
CA ASN A 356 -1.54 -2.27 30.77
C ASN A 356 -1.52 -2.27 29.24
N ALA A 357 -1.47 -1.09 28.60
CA ALA A 357 -1.32 -0.96 27.15
C ALA A 357 -0.03 -1.66 26.66
N ASN A 358 1.06 -1.56 27.41
CA ASN A 358 2.31 -2.28 27.12
C ASN A 358 2.15 -3.82 27.14
N LYS A 359 1.44 -4.36 28.14
CA LYS A 359 1.21 -5.81 28.29
C LYS A 359 0.31 -6.36 27.18
N THR A 360 -0.71 -5.60 26.83
CA THR A 360 -1.79 -6.00 25.92
C THR A 360 -1.53 -5.58 24.47
N ALA A 361 -0.33 -5.09 24.16
CA ALA A 361 0.00 -4.50 22.86
C ALA A 361 -0.09 -5.46 21.67
N GLU A 362 -0.03 -6.77 21.93
CA GLU A 362 -0.05 -7.84 20.93
C GLU A 362 -1.45 -8.45 20.74
N GLU A 363 -2.45 -8.00 21.50
CA GLU A 363 -3.82 -8.48 21.38
C GLU A 363 -4.45 -8.05 20.05
N LEU A 364 -5.25 -8.96 19.49
CA LEU A 364 -6.18 -8.68 18.40
C LEU A 364 -7.61 -8.61 18.95
N PRO A 365 -8.56 -7.97 18.24
CA PRO A 365 -9.95 -7.92 18.66
C PRO A 365 -10.57 -9.31 18.75
N GLU A 366 -11.59 -9.43 19.60
CA GLU A 366 -12.40 -10.65 19.66
C GLU A 366 -13.23 -10.85 18.36
N GLU A 367 -13.87 -12.01 18.23
CA GLU A 367 -14.67 -12.37 17.06
C GLU A 367 -15.78 -11.34 16.77
N SER A 368 -16.52 -10.94 17.81
CA SER A 368 -17.63 -9.98 17.73
C SER A 368 -17.13 -8.60 17.30
N GLU A 369 -16.08 -8.09 17.95
CA GLU A 369 -15.46 -6.81 17.63
C GLU A 369 -14.95 -6.76 16.19
N SER A 370 -14.32 -7.85 15.73
CA SER A 370 -13.84 -7.98 14.37
C SER A 370 -14.99 -7.92 13.35
N ALA A 371 -16.11 -8.58 13.64
CA ALA A 371 -17.28 -8.56 12.79
C ALA A 371 -17.96 -7.18 12.78
N ASP A 372 -17.98 -6.49 13.91
CA ASP A 372 -18.61 -5.18 14.04
C ASP A 372 -17.89 -4.10 13.23
N LEU A 373 -16.55 -4.16 13.11
CA LEU A 373 -15.79 -3.29 12.21
C LEU A 373 -16.26 -3.40 10.75
N PHE A 374 -16.51 -4.62 10.25
CA PHE A 374 -17.05 -4.79 8.89
C PHE A 374 -18.51 -4.39 8.78
N ARG A 375 -19.38 -4.78 9.74
CA ARG A 375 -20.81 -4.43 9.74
C ARG A 375 -21.05 -2.92 9.83
N GLY A 376 -20.22 -2.21 10.58
CA GLY A 376 -20.25 -0.76 10.73
C GLY A 376 -19.72 -0.01 9.50
N GLY A 377 -19.19 -0.71 8.50
CA GLY A 377 -18.58 -0.08 7.33
C GLY A 377 -17.28 0.65 7.64
N GLU A 378 -16.60 0.25 8.72
CA GLU A 378 -15.38 0.90 9.21
C GLU A 378 -14.12 0.50 8.43
N ILE A 379 -14.20 -0.60 7.69
CA ILE A 379 -13.12 -1.15 6.86
C ILE A 379 -13.46 -0.90 5.38
N GLN A 380 -12.90 0.16 4.80
CA GLN A 380 -13.16 0.54 3.40
C GLN A 380 -11.91 0.45 2.54
N THR A 381 -10.74 0.50 3.17
CA THR A 381 -9.43 0.48 2.54
C THR A 381 -8.47 -0.40 3.33
N VAL A 382 -7.40 -0.87 2.70
CA VAL A 382 -6.37 -1.70 3.36
C VAL A 382 -5.67 -1.00 4.53
N GLN A 383 -5.62 0.34 4.56
CA GLN A 383 -5.07 1.09 5.69
C GLN A 383 -6.00 1.05 6.91
N ASP A 384 -7.31 0.87 6.72
CA ASP A 384 -8.28 0.75 7.81
C ASP A 384 -8.10 -0.56 8.59
N LEU A 385 -7.32 -1.52 8.05
CA LEU A 385 -7.00 -2.77 8.74
C LEU A 385 -6.26 -2.52 10.07
N PHE A 386 -5.63 -1.36 10.28
CA PHE A 386 -5.07 -1.02 11.58
C PHE A 386 -6.11 -0.84 12.70
N LYS A 387 -7.41 -0.76 12.37
CA LYS A 387 -8.49 -0.86 13.36
C LYS A 387 -8.56 -2.25 14.02
N PHE A 388 -7.99 -3.28 13.40
CA PHE A 388 -7.76 -4.58 14.03
C PHE A 388 -6.53 -4.60 14.95
N VAL A 389 -5.90 -3.46 15.22
CA VAL A 389 -4.80 -3.34 16.18
C VAL A 389 -5.30 -2.45 17.33
N PRO A 390 -5.95 -3.02 18.37
CA PRO A 390 -6.52 -2.28 19.50
C PRO A 390 -5.56 -1.29 20.17
N THR A 391 -4.27 -1.61 20.13
CA THR A 391 -3.19 -0.76 20.64
C THR A 391 -3.18 0.64 20.00
N VAL A 392 -3.61 0.79 18.75
CA VAL A 392 -3.71 2.09 18.06
C VAL A 392 -4.72 3.00 18.78
N ASP A 393 -5.94 2.52 19.00
CA ASP A 393 -6.99 3.28 19.66
C ASP A 393 -6.70 3.51 21.15
N ARG A 394 -6.21 2.47 21.84
CA ARG A 394 -5.77 2.57 23.24
C ARG A 394 -4.70 3.67 23.41
N THR A 395 -3.73 3.72 22.49
CA THR A 395 -2.69 4.75 22.47
C THR A 395 -3.27 6.14 22.25
N PHE A 396 -4.17 6.30 21.29
CA PHE A 396 -4.80 7.59 20.99
C PHE A 396 -5.56 8.15 22.21
N LEU A 397 -6.37 7.30 22.87
CA LEU A 397 -7.13 7.68 24.06
C LEU A 397 -6.21 8.02 25.24
N LEU A 398 -5.19 7.19 25.48
CA LEU A 398 -4.24 7.40 26.57
C LEU A 398 -3.41 8.68 26.35
N GLN A 399 -2.96 8.94 25.13
CA GLN A 399 -2.27 10.17 24.79
C GLN A 399 -3.11 11.40 25.12
N ARG A 400 -4.41 11.40 24.77
CA ARG A 400 -5.31 12.53 25.08
C ARG A 400 -5.42 12.77 26.59
N LYS A 401 -5.54 11.70 27.37
CA LYS A 401 -5.55 11.75 28.84
C LYS A 401 -4.23 12.30 29.41
N ILE A 402 -3.09 11.85 28.86
CA ILE A 402 -1.77 12.34 29.26
C ILE A 402 -1.62 13.83 28.91
N GLY A 403 -2.06 14.25 27.73
CA GLY A 403 -2.05 15.66 27.34
C GLY A 403 -2.78 16.54 28.35
N TRP A 404 -3.99 16.17 28.76
CA TRP A 404 -4.77 16.93 29.73
C TRP A 404 -4.09 17.07 31.10
N ILE A 405 -3.46 16.00 31.60
CA ILE A 405 -2.76 16.10 32.89
C ILE A 405 -1.48 16.93 32.76
N VAL A 406 -0.82 16.90 31.60
CA VAL A 406 0.34 17.76 31.32
C VAL A 406 -0.07 19.23 31.27
N ASP A 407 -1.18 19.56 30.60
CA ASP A 407 -1.72 20.92 30.54
C ASP A 407 -2.06 21.43 31.95
N PHE A 408 -2.63 20.57 32.80
CA PHE A 408 -2.84 20.89 34.22
C PHE A 408 -1.53 21.27 34.93
N TYR A 409 -0.48 20.46 34.82
CA TYR A 409 0.79 20.75 35.51
C TYR A 409 1.50 21.98 34.92
N ALA A 410 1.42 22.18 33.60
CA ALA A 410 1.95 23.37 32.95
C ALA A 410 1.23 24.64 33.43
N GLY A 411 -0.10 24.62 33.51
CA GLY A 411 -0.91 25.72 34.04
C GLY A 411 -0.63 25.97 35.52
N TYR A 412 -0.64 24.91 36.34
CA TYR A 412 -0.33 25.00 37.77
C TYR A 412 1.06 25.58 38.03
N SER A 413 2.07 25.19 37.24
CA SER A 413 3.41 25.78 37.30
C SER A 413 3.40 27.26 36.91
N ALA A 414 2.82 27.59 35.75
CA ALA A 414 2.76 28.96 35.25
C ALA A 414 2.08 29.93 36.22
N GLU A 415 1.03 29.51 36.91
CA GLU A 415 0.29 30.33 37.86
C GLU A 415 1.03 30.56 39.18
N ASN A 416 1.80 29.57 39.66
CA ASN A 416 2.30 29.56 41.04
C ASN A 416 3.83 29.71 41.16
N ARG A 417 4.60 29.35 40.13
CA ARG A 417 6.06 29.29 40.17
C ARG A 417 6.69 30.64 40.54
N ASP A 418 6.26 31.71 39.91
CA ASP A 418 6.88 33.02 40.09
C ASP A 418 6.59 33.59 41.49
N PHE A 419 5.42 33.28 42.05
CA PHE A 419 5.05 33.63 43.42
C PHE A 419 5.92 32.90 44.46
N VAL A 420 6.09 31.58 44.31
CA VAL A 420 6.98 30.80 45.20
C VAL A 420 8.44 31.23 45.04
N THR A 421 8.89 31.46 43.79
CA THR A 421 10.26 31.87 43.49
C THR A 421 10.59 33.25 44.06
N SER A 422 9.69 34.23 43.92
CA SER A 422 9.90 35.57 44.46
C SER A 422 9.88 35.60 45.99
N THR A 423 8.99 34.82 46.62
CA THR A 423 8.96 34.67 48.08
C THR A 423 10.25 34.03 48.60
N PHE A 424 10.73 32.96 47.95
CA PHE A 424 12.00 32.34 48.29
C PHE A 424 13.18 33.32 48.15
N LYS A 425 13.27 34.05 47.02
CA LYS A 425 14.33 35.06 46.82
C LYS A 425 14.29 36.15 47.89
N SER A 426 13.10 36.62 48.25
CA SER A 426 12.93 37.63 49.30
C SER A 426 13.39 37.10 50.65
N LEU A 427 13.03 35.85 50.99
CA LEU A 427 13.51 35.20 52.20
C LEU A 427 15.03 35.13 52.24
N VAL A 428 15.68 34.68 51.16
CA VAL A 428 17.15 34.59 51.07
C VAL A 428 17.79 35.97 51.24
N ASN A 429 17.29 36.98 50.51
CA ASN A 429 17.82 38.33 50.58
C ASN A 429 17.75 38.90 52.01
N VAL A 430 16.65 38.67 52.72
CA VAL A 430 16.48 39.14 54.10
C VAL A 430 17.35 38.34 55.07
N SER A 431 17.34 37.01 54.98
CA SER A 431 18.06 36.15 55.92
C SER A 431 19.58 36.29 55.81
N ASP A 432 20.10 36.56 54.61
CA ASP A 432 21.54 36.72 54.35
C ASP A 432 22.00 38.19 54.38
N SER A 433 21.10 39.15 54.55
CA SER A 433 21.46 40.58 54.65
C SER A 433 22.31 40.87 55.89
N SER A 434 23.22 41.84 55.79
CA SER A 434 23.94 42.38 56.96
C SER A 434 22.97 43.08 57.92
N SER A 435 23.30 43.06 59.22
CA SER A 435 22.58 43.82 60.25
C SER A 435 23.30 45.13 60.64
N ASP A 436 24.42 45.48 60.01
CA ASP A 436 25.25 46.64 60.41
C ASP A 436 24.47 47.97 60.40
N ALA A 437 23.64 48.17 59.36
CA ALA A 437 22.82 49.38 59.25
C ALA A 437 21.75 49.45 60.35
N ILE A 438 21.19 48.30 60.74
CA ILE A 438 20.22 48.17 61.82
C ILE A 438 20.90 48.41 63.17
N GLU A 439 22.06 47.79 63.41
CA GLU A 439 22.83 47.99 64.65
C GLU A 439 23.24 49.46 64.84
N LYS A 440 23.71 50.10 63.76
CA LYS A 440 24.06 51.52 63.78
C LYS A 440 22.86 52.43 64.07
N GLU A 441 21.70 52.12 63.50
CA GLU A 441 20.45 52.86 63.72
C GLU A 441 19.92 52.70 65.15
N LEU A 442 20.01 51.49 65.71
CA LEU A 442 19.58 51.19 67.07
C LEU A 442 20.49 51.81 68.15
N ASN A 443 21.73 52.21 67.77
CA ASN A 443 22.69 52.90 68.63
C ASN A 443 22.85 52.27 70.02
N ILE A 444 23.07 50.95 70.06
CA ILE A 444 23.06 50.12 71.28
C ILE A 444 24.06 50.61 72.34
N LYS A 445 25.15 51.27 71.92
CA LYS A 445 26.14 51.85 72.84
C LYS A 445 25.55 52.95 73.72
N GLU A 446 24.60 53.73 73.20
CA GLU A 446 23.93 54.80 73.94
C GLU A 446 22.51 54.39 74.40
N ARG A 447 21.93 53.35 73.80
CA ARG A 447 20.60 52.79 74.12
C ARG A 447 20.66 51.27 74.29
N PRO A 448 21.18 50.75 75.42
CA PRO A 448 21.34 49.31 75.66
C PRO A 448 20.02 48.54 75.58
N GLU A 449 18.89 49.18 75.89
CA GLU A 449 17.55 48.61 75.79
C GLU A 449 17.17 48.15 74.37
N ASN A 450 17.83 48.67 73.33
CA ASN A 450 17.60 48.27 71.94
C ASN A 450 18.32 46.99 71.53
N ASP A 451 19.23 46.45 72.38
CA ASP A 451 19.92 45.19 72.07
C ASP A 451 18.94 44.02 71.93
N ASP A 452 17.88 43.97 72.74
CA ASP A 452 16.86 42.93 72.62
C ASP A 452 16.23 42.90 71.23
N LEU A 453 15.89 44.07 70.65
CA LEU A 453 15.36 44.17 69.30
C LEU A 453 16.39 43.70 68.25
N LEU A 454 17.67 44.06 68.39
CA LEU A 454 18.71 43.56 67.50
C LEU A 454 18.82 42.03 67.57
N GLN A 455 18.82 41.45 68.77
CA GLN A 455 18.84 40.00 68.96
C GLN A 455 17.61 39.32 68.36
N GLN A 456 16.41 39.91 68.49
CA GLN A 456 15.19 39.40 67.85
C GLN A 456 15.31 39.42 66.31
N ILE A 457 15.86 40.49 65.72
CA ILE A 457 16.12 40.60 64.28
C ILE A 457 17.09 39.51 63.81
N ILE A 458 18.21 39.33 64.52
CA ILE A 458 19.21 38.28 64.22
C ILE A 458 18.59 36.88 64.35
N MET A 459 17.78 36.66 65.38
CA MET A 459 17.06 35.41 65.59
C MET A 459 16.05 35.14 64.46
N MET A 460 15.30 36.15 64.03
CA MET A 460 14.37 36.04 62.89
C MET A 460 15.11 35.63 61.61
N LYS A 461 16.25 36.27 61.30
CA LYS A 461 17.11 35.87 60.17
C LYS A 461 17.56 34.41 60.28
N THR A 462 18.00 34.00 61.47
CA THR A 462 18.44 32.63 61.75
C THR A 462 17.32 31.60 61.57
N VAL A 463 16.12 31.90 62.09
CA VAL A 463 14.95 31.02 61.98
C VAL A 463 14.48 30.91 60.53
N MET A 464 14.42 32.01 59.78
CA MET A 464 14.09 31.97 58.34
C MET A 464 15.04 31.03 57.58
N LYS A 465 16.35 31.12 57.85
CA LYS A 465 17.37 30.30 57.20
C LYS A 465 17.32 28.83 57.61
N ARG A 466 17.05 28.55 58.89
CA ARG A 466 17.05 27.18 59.43
C ARG A 466 15.74 26.43 59.15
N ASP A 467 14.61 27.11 59.30
CA ASP A 467 13.31 26.46 59.49
C ASP A 467 12.36 26.64 58.29
N ILE A 468 12.60 27.64 57.43
CA ILE A 468 11.72 27.98 56.30
C ILE A 468 12.42 27.75 54.95
N TYR A 469 13.71 28.06 54.87
CA TYR A 469 14.52 28.03 53.65
C TYR A 469 14.38 26.73 52.84
N GLU A 470 14.62 25.57 53.48
CA GLU A 470 14.68 24.29 52.76
C GLU A 470 13.33 23.92 52.13
N HIS A 471 12.24 24.22 52.82
CA HIS A 471 10.89 23.89 52.35
C HIS A 471 10.47 24.76 51.17
N LEU A 472 10.68 26.08 51.24
CA LEU A 472 10.41 26.98 50.10
C LEU A 472 11.34 26.69 48.92
N SER A 473 12.60 26.35 49.18
CA SER A 473 13.54 25.91 48.14
C SER A 473 13.05 24.64 47.44
N ALA A 474 12.60 23.64 48.20
CA ALA A 474 12.07 22.40 47.63
C ALA A 474 10.82 22.64 46.77
N MET A 475 9.90 23.50 47.22
CA MET A 475 8.70 23.87 46.44
C MET A 475 9.08 24.59 45.14
N LYS A 476 10.03 25.55 45.20
CA LYS A 476 10.59 26.21 44.01
C LYS A 476 11.18 25.20 43.02
N GLN A 477 12.03 24.30 43.51
CA GLN A 477 12.67 23.27 42.68
C GLN A 477 11.65 22.31 42.06
N ALA A 478 10.54 22.03 42.71
CA ALA A 478 9.48 21.20 42.15
C ALA A 478 8.88 21.82 40.87
N PHE A 479 8.63 23.14 40.85
CA PHE A 479 8.19 23.83 39.63
C PHE A 479 9.21 23.77 38.50
N GLU A 480 10.48 23.99 38.80
CA GLU A 480 11.57 23.86 37.82
C GLU A 480 11.62 22.43 37.24
N ARG A 481 11.41 21.42 38.08
CA ARG A 481 11.34 20.02 37.66
C ARG A 481 10.09 19.72 36.83
N TYR A 482 8.92 20.29 37.15
CA TYR A 482 7.72 20.14 36.30
C TYR A 482 7.98 20.69 34.90
N ASP A 483 8.46 21.94 34.83
CA ASP A 483 8.74 22.63 33.57
C ASP A 483 9.74 21.83 32.72
N ASP A 484 10.82 21.34 33.34
CA ASP A 484 11.83 20.52 32.68
C ASP A 484 11.28 19.17 32.15
N GLN A 485 10.51 18.44 32.97
CA GLN A 485 9.91 17.16 32.56
C GLN A 485 8.94 17.37 31.39
N ILE A 486 8.08 18.39 31.48
CA ILE A 486 7.09 18.70 30.44
C ILE A 486 7.79 19.13 29.15
N ALA A 487 8.78 20.02 29.23
CA ALA A 487 9.54 20.49 28.06
C ALA A 487 10.24 19.34 27.31
N LYS A 488 10.79 18.36 28.04
CA LYS A 488 11.46 17.18 27.46
C LYS A 488 10.48 16.15 26.87
N SER A 489 9.23 16.13 27.32
CA SER A 489 8.20 15.18 26.85
C SER A 489 7.72 15.45 25.42
N SER A 490 6.97 14.52 24.82
CA SER A 490 6.24 14.75 23.56
C SER A 490 5.02 15.68 23.74
N PHE A 491 4.67 16.05 24.97
CA PHE A 491 3.49 16.85 25.33
C PHE A 491 3.84 18.29 25.73
N GLY A 492 5.10 18.71 25.61
CA GLY A 492 5.51 20.06 25.97
C GLY A 492 4.88 21.17 25.10
N PRO A 493 5.04 22.45 25.49
CA PRO A 493 4.48 23.58 24.76
C PRO A 493 4.84 23.56 23.26
N GLY A 494 3.85 23.77 22.40
CA GLY A 494 4.01 23.76 20.96
C GLY A 494 4.17 22.36 20.34
N LYS A 495 4.03 21.28 21.11
CA LYS A 495 4.04 19.90 20.61
C LYS A 495 2.61 19.34 20.59
N SER A 496 2.28 18.58 19.55
CA SER A 496 0.94 18.00 19.38
C SER A 496 0.78 16.63 20.07
N GLY A 497 1.70 16.27 20.97
CA GLY A 497 1.82 14.88 21.41
C GLY A 497 2.32 14.01 20.27
N VAL A 498 1.77 12.81 20.19
CA VAL A 498 2.15 11.80 19.20
C VAL A 498 1.10 11.78 18.07
N VAL A 499 1.55 11.79 16.83
CA VAL A 499 0.65 11.78 15.67
C VAL A 499 0.73 10.43 14.97
N MET A 500 -0.39 9.73 14.90
CA MET A 500 -0.53 8.45 14.18
C MET A 500 -1.26 8.69 12.86
N GLU A 501 -0.58 8.46 11.75
CA GLU A 501 -1.13 8.61 10.40
C GLU A 501 -1.13 7.23 9.72
N PRO A 502 -2.26 6.48 9.74
CA PRO A 502 -2.42 5.29 8.94
C PRO A 502 -2.32 5.65 7.45
N SER A 503 -1.62 4.82 6.69
CA SER A 503 -1.46 4.99 5.26
C SER A 503 -1.16 3.64 4.60
N ALA A 504 -1.01 3.64 3.28
CA ALA A 504 -0.59 2.47 2.53
C ALA A 504 0.39 2.88 1.45
N ILE A 505 1.34 1.99 1.15
CA ILE A 505 2.24 2.14 0.03
C ILE A 505 2.05 0.98 -0.96
N GLY A 506 1.86 1.33 -2.22
CA GLY A 506 1.70 0.37 -3.30
C GLY A 506 3.03 -0.02 -3.92
N TYR A 507 3.23 -1.31 -4.21
CA TYR A 507 4.32 -1.78 -5.05
C TYR A 507 3.80 -2.39 -6.36
N GLN A 508 4.55 -2.17 -7.44
CA GLN A 508 4.18 -2.58 -8.77
C GLN A 508 4.57 -4.04 -9.00
N ARG A 509 3.69 -4.79 -9.66
CA ARG A 509 3.98 -6.12 -10.19
C ARG A 509 3.79 -6.16 -11.70
N TRP A 510 4.55 -7.00 -12.38
CA TRP A 510 4.44 -7.17 -13.81
C TRP A 510 4.88 -8.57 -14.25
N THR A 511 4.31 -9.02 -15.37
CA THR A 511 4.81 -10.18 -16.11
C THR A 511 5.39 -9.70 -17.44
N LYS A 512 6.54 -10.26 -17.81
CA LYS A 512 7.19 -9.98 -19.09
C LYS A 512 7.13 -11.21 -19.99
N ILE A 513 6.55 -11.05 -21.16
CA ILE A 513 6.78 -11.97 -22.28
C ILE A 513 8.08 -11.52 -22.95
N PRO A 514 9.14 -12.35 -22.97
CA PRO A 514 10.38 -11.98 -23.64
C PRO A 514 10.18 -11.94 -25.15
N LYS A 515 11.11 -11.30 -25.86
CA LYS A 515 11.19 -11.42 -27.31
C LYS A 515 11.38 -12.89 -27.66
N MET A 516 10.49 -13.47 -28.45
CA MET A 516 10.52 -14.89 -28.76
C MET A 516 10.04 -15.17 -30.19
N ALA A 517 10.43 -16.33 -30.70
CA ALA A 517 9.90 -16.81 -31.97
C ALA A 517 8.48 -17.34 -31.78
N MET A 518 7.55 -16.91 -32.64
CA MET A 518 6.15 -17.32 -32.62
C MET A 518 5.69 -17.75 -34.02
N PRO A 519 4.60 -18.54 -34.12
CA PRO A 519 4.00 -18.88 -35.39
C PRO A 519 3.07 -17.74 -35.84
N CYS A 520 3.54 -16.91 -36.78
CA CYS A 520 2.72 -15.88 -37.38
C CYS A 520 1.86 -16.45 -38.51
N SER A 521 0.67 -15.89 -38.70
CA SER A 521 -0.24 -16.28 -39.76
C SER A 521 -0.32 -15.20 -40.85
N LYS A 522 -0.49 -15.61 -42.11
CA LYS A 522 -0.81 -14.74 -43.24
C LYS A 522 -1.76 -15.44 -44.18
N GLN A 523 -2.62 -14.67 -44.86
CA GLN A 523 -3.41 -15.21 -45.97
C GLN A 523 -2.51 -15.48 -47.17
N VAL A 524 -2.56 -16.69 -47.69
CA VAL A 524 -1.81 -17.14 -48.86
C VAL A 524 -2.80 -17.58 -49.93
N THR A 525 -2.68 -17.02 -51.13
CA THR A 525 -3.45 -17.45 -52.29
C THR A 525 -2.55 -18.23 -53.23
N LYS A 526 -2.93 -19.48 -53.53
CA LYS A 526 -2.26 -20.30 -54.53
C LYS A 526 -3.12 -20.39 -55.79
N THR A 527 -2.47 -20.16 -56.93
CA THR A 527 -3.07 -20.31 -58.25
C THR A 527 -2.64 -21.65 -58.84
N PHE A 528 -3.60 -22.42 -59.33
CA PHE A 528 -3.36 -23.69 -59.99
C PHE A 528 -3.78 -23.62 -61.44
N ASN A 529 -2.87 -24.01 -62.32
CA ASN A 529 -3.08 -24.04 -63.77
C ASN A 529 -2.95 -25.48 -64.27
N LYS A 530 -3.97 -25.99 -64.96
CA LYS A 530 -3.93 -27.32 -65.57
C LYS A 530 -4.91 -27.39 -66.75
N SER A 531 -4.45 -27.98 -67.85
CA SER A 531 -5.25 -28.18 -69.08
C SER A 531 -5.95 -26.91 -69.60
N GLY A 532 -5.30 -25.74 -69.51
CA GLY A 532 -5.85 -24.46 -69.96
C GLY A 532 -6.80 -23.76 -68.98
N PHE A 533 -7.13 -24.39 -67.84
CA PHE A 533 -7.97 -23.79 -66.80
C PHE A 533 -7.11 -23.26 -65.64
N THR A 534 -7.59 -22.19 -65.00
CA THR A 534 -6.97 -21.55 -63.83
C THR A 534 -7.95 -21.54 -62.66
N LYS A 535 -7.49 -21.92 -61.46
CA LYS A 535 -8.28 -21.80 -60.23
C LYS A 535 -7.42 -21.36 -59.05
N THR A 536 -7.91 -20.41 -58.27
CA THR A 536 -7.23 -19.89 -57.07
C THR A 536 -7.84 -20.48 -55.80
N PHE A 537 -7.00 -20.69 -54.79
CA PHE A 537 -7.43 -21.10 -53.46
C PHE A 537 -6.66 -20.31 -52.40
N SER A 538 -7.40 -19.61 -51.54
CA SER A 538 -6.85 -18.84 -50.43
C SER A 538 -6.94 -19.64 -49.13
N PHE A 539 -5.86 -19.67 -48.37
CA PHE A 539 -5.75 -20.37 -47.09
C PHE A 539 -4.79 -19.65 -46.15
N THR A 540 -4.93 -19.91 -44.85
CA THR A 540 -4.00 -19.38 -43.85
C THR A 540 -2.69 -20.16 -43.89
N GLY A 541 -1.60 -19.48 -44.21
CA GLY A 541 -0.24 -20.01 -44.08
C GLY A 541 0.41 -19.53 -42.78
N TYR A 542 1.22 -20.38 -42.16
CA TYR A 542 1.97 -20.06 -40.95
C TYR A 542 3.47 -20.01 -41.25
N PHE A 543 4.20 -19.13 -40.57
CA PHE A 543 5.65 -18.99 -40.68
C PHE A 543 6.26 -18.53 -39.36
N LYS A 544 7.57 -18.77 -39.18
CA LYS A 544 8.32 -18.36 -37.99
C LYS A 544 8.56 -16.86 -38.07
N CYS A 545 8.15 -16.12 -37.06
CA CYS A 545 8.41 -14.69 -36.92
C CYS A 545 8.98 -14.41 -35.53
N MET A 546 9.76 -13.33 -35.41
CA MET A 546 10.14 -12.81 -34.11
C MET A 546 9.09 -11.79 -33.67
N VAL A 547 8.51 -12.01 -32.50
CA VAL A 547 7.59 -11.08 -31.85
C VAL A 547 8.33 -10.39 -30.72
N ASP A 548 8.26 -9.07 -30.68
CA ASP A 548 8.91 -8.31 -29.62
C ASP A 548 8.27 -8.58 -28.26
N GLY A 549 9.09 -8.49 -27.22
CA GLY A 549 8.62 -8.71 -25.87
C GLY A 549 7.61 -7.65 -25.44
N ALA A 550 6.71 -8.05 -24.54
CA ALA A 550 5.70 -7.17 -23.97
C ALA A 550 5.69 -7.29 -22.45
N THR A 551 5.32 -6.21 -21.77
CA THR A 551 5.16 -6.18 -20.31
C THR A 551 3.72 -5.81 -19.99
N ALA A 552 3.09 -6.61 -19.12
CA ALA A 552 1.77 -6.33 -18.58
C ALA A 552 1.90 -6.06 -17.09
N TYR A 553 1.26 -4.98 -16.63
CA TYR A 553 1.28 -4.55 -15.24
C TYR A 553 0.00 -5.01 -14.54
N TYR A 554 0.15 -5.63 -13.38
CA TYR A 554 -0.94 -5.99 -12.47
C TYR A 554 -1.32 -4.78 -11.60
N PRO A 555 -2.50 -4.77 -10.93
CA PRO A 555 -2.80 -3.71 -9.96
C PRO A 555 -1.79 -3.78 -8.81
N LYS A 556 -1.37 -2.64 -8.28
CA LYS A 556 -0.39 -2.58 -7.19
C LYS A 556 -0.92 -3.27 -5.94
N LEU A 557 -0.08 -4.09 -5.32
CA LEU A 557 -0.36 -4.61 -3.98
C LEU A 557 0.06 -3.58 -2.94
N GLN A 558 -0.61 -3.63 -1.79
CA GLN A 558 -0.48 -2.60 -0.77
C GLN A 558 0.18 -3.15 0.48
N ILE A 559 1.05 -2.34 1.06
CA ILE A 559 1.60 -2.52 2.39
C ILE A 559 1.05 -1.38 3.25
N PRO A 560 0.04 -1.65 4.11
CA PRO A 560 -0.43 -0.66 5.06
C PRO A 560 0.69 -0.38 6.08
N TYR A 561 0.82 0.87 6.51
CA TYR A 561 1.71 1.26 7.59
C TYR A 561 1.12 2.39 8.43
N ILE A 562 1.57 2.53 9.68
CA ILE A 562 1.34 3.73 10.50
C ILE A 562 2.62 4.55 10.50
N ARG A 563 2.50 5.82 10.16
CA ARG A 563 3.53 6.81 10.44
C ARG A 563 3.28 7.41 11.82
N LEU A 564 4.20 7.18 12.73
CA LEU A 564 4.14 7.64 14.11
C LEU A 564 5.15 8.77 14.31
N THR A 565 4.66 9.99 14.52
CA THR A 565 5.51 11.17 14.79
C THR A 565 5.53 11.44 16.30
N LEU A 566 6.73 11.54 16.90
CA LEU A 566 6.98 11.61 18.34
C LEU A 566 7.29 13.01 18.88
#